data_AF-A0A9D6QSX6-F1
#
_entry.id   AF-A0A9D6QSX6-F1
#
_cell.length_a   1.000
_cell.length_b   1.000
_cell.length_c   1.000
_cell.angle_alpha   90.00
_cell.angle_beta   90.00
_cell.angle_gamma   90.00
#
_symmetry.space_group_name_H-M   'P 1'
#
loop_
_entity.id
_entity.type
_entity.pdbx_description
1 polymer ?
#
loop_
_entity_poly.entity_id
_entity_poly.type
_entity_poly.pdbx_seq_one_letter_code
_entity_poly.pdbx_strand_id
1 'polypeptide(L)'
;MPSGEPKQVYSREDVRRILKVTQSRLRSWERNGFIDRSEEYSFADLIALKTLQKLREKRIPSQRIRRALDSLSRKLAGIDHPLTELKIVSDGKKIAVDLGDGRMEALTGQLLFDFETSTLRTVTELKGREKQSREVREQESEHWFQLGLQLEEAGAPAEEALAAYARSLDLNPNAAGACVNMGTLYYQSRDLPKAEHYYRRSIEIDPALAQLSED
;
A
#
# COMPACT_ATOMS: atom_id res chain seq x y z
N MET A 1 -29.38 24.56 -0.63
CA MET A 1 -29.00 23.30 0.06
C MET A 1 -28.77 23.65 1.52
N PRO A 2 -29.54 23.14 2.50
CA PRO A 2 -29.27 23.48 3.88
C PRO A 2 -28.01 22.74 4.32
N SER A 3 -26.97 23.53 4.60
CA SER A 3 -25.75 23.15 5.30
C SER A 3 -26.11 22.64 6.69
N GLY A 4 -26.22 21.32 6.84
CA GLY A 4 -26.52 20.67 8.11
C GLY A 4 -25.29 20.67 9.00
N GLU A 5 -25.11 21.73 9.79
CA GLU A 5 -24.31 21.64 11.01
C GLU A 5 -24.85 20.48 11.86
N PRO A 6 -23.98 19.61 12.41
CA PRO A 6 -24.46 18.53 13.27
C PRO A 6 -25.18 19.15 14.47
N LYS A 7 -26.45 18.77 14.68
CA LYS A 7 -27.17 19.07 15.91
C LYS A 7 -26.26 18.70 17.10
N GLN A 8 -25.94 19.68 17.95
CA GLN A 8 -25.09 19.44 19.13
C GLN A 8 -25.71 18.43 20.11
N VAL A 9 -27.04 18.26 20.04
CA VAL A 9 -27.81 17.36 20.90
C VAL A 9 -28.89 16.65 20.10
N TYR A 10 -29.07 15.35 20.35
CA TYR A 10 -30.04 14.48 19.69
C TYR A 10 -31.07 14.01 20.70
N SER A 11 -32.35 14.18 20.38
CA SER A 11 -33.41 13.63 21.21
C SER A 11 -33.41 12.10 21.16
N ARG A 12 -34.04 11.46 22.15
CA ARG A 12 -34.26 10.02 22.15
C ARG A 12 -34.94 9.50 20.87
N GLU A 13 -35.86 10.27 20.30
CA GLU A 13 -36.51 9.92 19.03
C GLU A 13 -35.56 10.04 17.86
N ASP A 14 -34.73 11.09 17.82
CA ASP A 14 -33.67 11.26 16.81
C ASP A 14 -32.70 10.08 16.84
N VAL A 15 -32.22 9.66 18.01
CA VAL A 15 -31.32 8.50 18.16
C VAL A 15 -31.96 7.22 17.63
N ARG A 16 -33.21 6.95 17.99
CA ARG A 16 -33.95 5.77 17.51
C ARG A 16 -34.13 5.77 16.00
N ARG A 17 -34.42 6.94 15.42
CA ARG A 17 -34.60 7.14 13.98
C ARG A 17 -33.29 6.97 13.22
N ILE A 18 -32.21 7.58 13.70
CA ILE A 18 -30.88 7.55 13.06
C ILE A 18 -30.29 6.13 13.10
N LEU A 19 -30.30 5.49 14.27
CA LEU A 19 -29.70 4.16 14.46
C LEU A 19 -30.66 3.01 14.11
N LYS A 20 -31.91 3.32 13.78
CA LYS A 20 -32.97 2.34 13.50
C LYS A 20 -33.14 1.32 14.63
N VAL A 21 -33.12 1.79 15.88
CA VAL A 21 -33.25 0.95 17.08
C VAL A 21 -34.60 1.14 17.77
N THR A 22 -35.14 0.04 18.31
CA THR A 22 -36.38 0.09 19.10
C THR A 22 -36.13 0.74 20.46
N GLN A 23 -37.18 1.30 21.06
CA GLN A 23 -37.10 1.89 22.39
C GLN A 23 -36.70 0.85 23.45
N SER A 24 -37.15 -0.39 23.32
CA SER A 24 -36.77 -1.50 24.21
C SER A 24 -35.27 -1.81 24.12
N ARG A 25 -34.69 -1.78 22.90
CA ARG A 25 -33.26 -1.99 22.70
C ARG A 25 -32.43 -0.88 23.32
N LEU A 26 -32.81 0.38 23.12
CA LEU A 26 -32.14 1.53 23.75
C LEU A 26 -32.23 1.45 25.29
N ARG A 27 -33.42 1.17 25.85
CA ARG A 27 -33.60 0.95 27.30
C ARG A 27 -32.78 -0.23 27.83
N SER A 28 -32.62 -1.28 27.04
CA SER A 28 -31.76 -2.40 27.41
C SER A 28 -30.31 -1.96 27.53
N TRP A 29 -29.81 -1.14 26.60
CA TRP A 29 -28.44 -0.66 26.63
C TRP A 29 -28.15 0.29 27.79
N GLU A 30 -29.06 1.21 28.10
CA GLU A 30 -29.00 2.06 29.29
C GLU A 30 -28.96 1.22 30.57
N ARG A 31 -29.86 0.23 30.71
CA ARG A 31 -29.88 -0.67 31.88
C ARG A 31 -28.61 -1.52 32.02
N ASN A 32 -27.95 -1.83 30.92
CA ASN A 32 -26.70 -2.59 30.94
C ASN A 32 -25.48 -1.69 31.26
N GLY A 33 -25.67 -0.37 31.39
CA GLY A 33 -24.61 0.59 31.72
C GLY A 33 -23.66 0.88 30.56
N PHE A 34 -24.11 0.70 29.31
CA PHE A 34 -23.30 1.09 28.15
C PHE A 34 -23.34 2.59 27.86
N ILE A 35 -24.41 3.24 28.32
CA ILE A 35 -24.64 4.67 28.19
C ILE A 35 -25.57 5.10 29.31
N ASP A 36 -25.44 6.36 29.73
CA ASP A 36 -26.36 6.95 30.70
C ASP A 36 -27.73 7.16 30.10
N ARG A 37 -28.75 7.01 30.95
CA ARG A 37 -30.12 7.27 30.56
C ARG A 37 -30.33 8.78 30.48
N SER A 38 -30.57 9.29 29.27
CA SER A 38 -30.87 10.70 29.02
C SER A 38 -32.03 10.84 28.02
N GLU A 39 -32.67 12.02 28.05
CA GLU A 39 -33.61 12.45 26.99
C GLU A 39 -32.86 13.08 25.80
N GLU A 40 -31.61 13.50 26.05
CA GLU A 40 -30.73 14.21 25.14
C GLU A 40 -29.36 13.51 25.07
N TYR A 41 -28.89 13.25 23.85
CA TYR A 41 -27.67 12.50 23.56
C TYR A 41 -26.70 13.36 22.77
N SER A 42 -25.41 13.25 23.06
CA SER A 42 -24.34 13.88 22.31
C SER A 42 -24.02 13.11 21.01
N PHE A 43 -23.26 13.70 20.11
CA PHE A 43 -22.74 12.96 18.94
C PHE A 43 -21.86 11.78 19.36
N ALA A 44 -21.11 11.94 20.45
CA ALA A 44 -20.24 10.92 21.01
C ALA A 44 -21.05 9.68 21.46
N ASP A 45 -22.22 9.91 22.05
CA ASP A 45 -23.18 8.87 22.41
C ASP A 45 -23.72 8.11 21.19
N LEU A 46 -23.97 8.80 20.08
CA LEU A 46 -24.40 8.15 18.83
C LEU A 46 -23.29 7.24 18.30
N ILE A 47 -22.03 7.65 18.39
CA ILE A 47 -20.89 6.81 18.02
C ILE A 47 -20.83 5.57 18.93
N ALA A 48 -20.91 5.76 20.24
CA ALA A 48 -20.92 4.67 21.22
C ALA A 48 -22.03 3.64 20.95
N LEU A 49 -23.26 4.11 20.72
CA LEU A 49 -24.42 3.28 20.39
C LEU A 49 -24.26 2.57 19.04
N LYS A 50 -23.70 3.23 18.03
CA LYS A 50 -23.40 2.63 16.72
C LYS A 50 -22.32 1.55 16.82
N THR A 51 -21.29 1.78 17.63
CA THR A 51 -20.25 0.79 17.92
C THR A 51 -20.85 -0.43 18.62
N LEU A 52 -21.67 -0.21 19.65
CA LEU A 52 -22.41 -1.26 20.35
C LEU A 52 -23.31 -2.07 19.40
N GLN A 53 -24.00 -1.41 18.47
CA GLN A 53 -24.80 -2.07 17.45
C GLN A 53 -23.95 -3.01 16.59
N LYS A 54 -22.81 -2.54 16.07
CA LYS A 54 -21.89 -3.36 15.26
C LYS A 54 -21.37 -4.58 16.01
N LEU A 55 -20.97 -4.41 17.27
CA LEU A 55 -20.52 -5.53 18.11
C LEU A 55 -21.62 -6.59 18.28
N ARG A 56 -22.88 -6.15 18.46
CA ARG A 56 -24.03 -7.05 18.58
C ARG A 56 -24.36 -7.76 17.27
N GLU A 57 -24.21 -7.11 16.12
CA GLU A 57 -24.39 -7.72 14.79
C GLU A 57 -23.37 -8.83 14.54
N LYS A 58 -22.15 -8.69 15.07
CA LYS A 58 -21.12 -9.74 15.10
C LYS A 58 -21.38 -10.83 16.15
N ARG A 59 -22.60 -10.90 16.69
CA ARG A 59 -23.07 -11.88 17.69
C ARG A 59 -22.28 -11.85 19.00
N ILE A 60 -21.69 -10.71 19.37
CA ILE A 60 -20.99 -10.57 20.64
C ILE A 60 -22.03 -10.33 21.77
N PRO A 61 -22.08 -11.16 22.83
CA PRO A 61 -23.04 -11.01 23.93
C PRO A 61 -22.88 -9.69 24.71
N SER A 62 -23.98 -9.04 25.14
CA SER A 62 -23.91 -7.80 25.94
C SER A 62 -23.05 -7.97 27.20
N GLN A 63 -23.14 -9.11 27.87
CA GLN A 63 -22.31 -9.38 29.06
C GLN A 63 -20.81 -9.43 28.73
N ARG A 64 -20.43 -9.92 27.55
CA ARG A 64 -19.04 -9.94 27.09
C ARG A 64 -18.57 -8.52 26.75
N ILE A 65 -19.42 -7.72 26.11
CA ILE A 65 -19.15 -6.30 25.85
C ILE A 65 -18.91 -5.57 27.17
N ARG A 66 -19.81 -5.72 28.15
CA ARG A 66 -19.66 -5.09 29.46
C ARG A 66 -18.36 -5.48 30.14
N ARG A 67 -18.04 -6.78 30.22
CA ARG A 67 -16.78 -7.26 30.82
C ARG A 67 -15.54 -6.68 30.11
N ALA A 68 -15.60 -6.49 28.80
CA ALA A 68 -14.51 -5.90 28.04
C ALA A 68 -14.35 -4.41 28.38
N LEU A 69 -15.44 -3.64 28.44
CA LEU A 69 -15.41 -2.23 28.84
C LEU A 69 -14.89 -2.08 30.29
N ASP A 70 -15.41 -2.89 31.23
CA ASP A 70 -14.95 -2.91 32.63
C ASP A 70 -13.46 -3.30 32.75
N SER A 71 -12.95 -4.11 31.83
CA SER A 71 -11.53 -4.46 31.75
C SER A 71 -10.71 -3.30 31.20
N LEU A 72 -11.19 -2.63 30.16
CA LEU A 72 -10.53 -1.47 29.56
C LEU A 72 -10.42 -0.31 30.54
N SER A 73 -11.52 0.10 31.19
CA SER A 73 -11.49 1.18 32.19
C SER A 73 -10.57 0.90 33.38
N ARG A 74 -10.39 -0.37 33.76
CA ARG A 74 -9.45 -0.74 34.83
C ARG A 74 -7.99 -0.76 34.40
N LYS A 75 -7.71 -1.12 33.14
CA LYS A 75 -6.34 -1.26 32.64
C LYS A 75 -5.79 0.02 32.04
N LEU A 76 -6.65 0.82 31.42
CA LEU A 76 -6.31 2.10 30.81
C LEU A 76 -6.75 3.20 31.77
N ALA A 77 -5.80 3.71 32.55
CA ALA A 77 -6.06 4.80 33.50
C ALA A 77 -6.58 6.04 32.74
N GLY A 78 -7.64 6.65 33.26
CA GLY A 78 -8.23 7.87 32.70
C GLY A 78 -9.26 7.67 31.58
N ILE A 79 -9.69 6.43 31.32
CA ILE A 79 -10.80 6.14 30.38
C ILE A 79 -12.07 5.78 31.16
N ASP A 80 -12.96 6.75 31.31
CA ASP A 80 -14.24 6.59 32.01
C ASP A 80 -15.35 6.07 31.09
N HIS A 81 -15.31 6.45 29.80
CA HIS A 81 -16.31 6.08 28.81
C HIS A 81 -15.69 5.42 27.56
N PRO A 82 -15.25 4.14 27.65
CA PRO A 82 -14.49 3.50 26.58
C PRO A 82 -15.19 3.43 25.22
N LEU A 83 -16.52 3.36 25.16
CA LEU A 83 -17.27 3.34 23.90
C LEU A 83 -17.22 4.67 23.14
N THR A 84 -16.90 5.75 23.85
CA THR A 84 -16.85 7.12 23.33
C THR A 84 -15.41 7.55 23.05
N GLU A 85 -14.48 7.12 23.90
CA GLU A 85 -13.08 7.54 23.88
C GLU A 85 -12.18 6.60 23.05
N LEU A 86 -12.53 5.31 22.94
CA LEU A 86 -11.71 4.31 22.28
C LEU A 86 -12.31 3.83 20.96
N LYS A 87 -11.44 3.58 19.99
CA LYS A 87 -11.80 2.96 18.72
C LYS A 87 -11.96 1.45 18.89
N ILE A 88 -13.13 1.04 19.35
CA ILE A 88 -13.46 -0.37 19.59
C ILE A 88 -13.90 -1.06 18.30
N VAL A 89 -13.29 -2.19 18.00
CA VAL A 89 -13.56 -3.03 16.82
C VAL A 89 -13.81 -4.49 17.22
N SER A 90 -14.44 -5.25 16.34
CA SER A 90 -14.57 -6.70 16.49
C SER A 90 -13.44 -7.41 15.77
N ASP A 91 -12.76 -8.34 16.45
CA ASP A 91 -11.84 -9.29 15.85
C ASP A 91 -12.45 -10.71 15.97
N GLY A 92 -13.14 -11.15 14.92
CA GLY A 92 -13.98 -12.34 14.96
C GLY A 92 -15.06 -12.28 16.04
N LYS A 93 -14.92 -13.10 17.10
CA LYS A 93 -15.80 -13.12 18.29
C LYS A 93 -15.23 -12.35 19.50
N LYS A 94 -14.04 -11.77 19.36
CA LYS A 94 -13.36 -10.98 20.38
C LYS A 94 -13.63 -9.48 20.18
N ILE A 95 -13.41 -8.72 21.23
CA ILE A 95 -13.48 -7.26 21.22
C ILE A 95 -12.04 -6.77 21.28
N ALA A 96 -11.68 -5.88 20.37
CA ALA A 96 -10.36 -5.28 20.31
C ALA A 96 -10.46 -3.76 20.32
N VAL A 97 -9.40 -3.10 20.78
CA VAL A 97 -9.20 -1.66 20.70
C VAL A 97 -8.10 -1.39 19.69
N ASP A 98 -8.34 -0.45 18.79
CA ASP A 98 -7.33 0.09 17.89
C ASP A 98 -6.56 1.21 18.61
N LEU A 99 -5.25 1.00 18.80
CA LEU A 99 -4.32 1.91 19.47
C LEU A 99 -3.57 2.81 18.48
N GLY A 100 -3.81 2.68 17.17
CA GLY A 100 -3.13 3.39 16.10
C GLY A 100 -1.91 2.64 15.55
N ASP A 101 -1.03 2.16 16.42
CA ASP A 101 0.17 1.37 16.07
C ASP A 101 -0.07 -0.15 16.16
N GLY A 102 -1.26 -0.57 16.58
CA GLY A 102 -1.64 -1.95 16.72
C GLY A 102 -3.04 -2.11 17.28
N ARG A 103 -3.45 -3.35 17.50
CA ARG A 103 -4.71 -3.67 18.18
C ARG A 103 -4.42 -4.34 19.51
N MET A 104 -5.33 -4.21 20.46
CA MET A 104 -5.25 -4.88 21.77
C MET A 104 -6.58 -5.58 22.07
N GLU A 105 -6.54 -6.83 22.54
CA GLU A 105 -7.73 -7.56 22.97
C GLU A 105 -8.24 -6.97 24.29
N ALA A 106 -9.53 -6.62 24.34
CA ALA A 106 -10.09 -5.79 25.41
C ALA A 106 -10.22 -6.49 26.77
N LEU A 107 -10.36 -7.82 26.81
CA LEU A 107 -10.47 -8.60 28.06
C LEU A 107 -9.10 -8.92 28.66
N THR A 108 -8.15 -9.36 27.86
CA THR A 108 -6.82 -9.78 28.32
C THR A 108 -5.83 -8.63 28.33
N GLY A 109 -6.01 -7.61 27.50
CA GLY A 109 -5.04 -6.52 27.31
C GLY A 109 -3.83 -6.96 26.48
N GLN A 110 -3.90 -8.11 25.82
CA GLN A 110 -2.82 -8.60 24.97
C GLN A 110 -2.83 -7.85 23.64
N LEU A 111 -1.65 -7.44 23.17
CA LEU A 111 -1.49 -6.91 21.82
C LEU A 111 -1.83 -8.00 20.80
N LEU A 112 -2.61 -7.62 19.79
CA LEU A 112 -3.03 -8.43 18.68
C LEU A 112 -2.16 -8.06 17.48
N PHE A 113 -1.38 -9.02 17.01
CA PHE A 113 -0.65 -8.90 15.75
C PHE A 113 -1.60 -9.11 14.58
N ASP A 114 -1.48 -8.24 13.58
CA ASP A 114 -2.20 -8.39 12.33
C ASP A 114 -1.47 -9.41 11.44
N PHE A 115 -1.97 -10.66 11.46
CA PHE A 115 -1.51 -11.73 10.57
C PHE A 115 -2.40 -11.84 9.32
N GLU A 116 -3.16 -10.79 8.95
CA GLU A 116 -4.00 -10.86 7.76
C GLU A 116 -3.16 -11.01 6.50
N THR A 117 -3.36 -12.14 5.80
CA THR A 117 -2.73 -12.45 4.52
C THR A 117 -3.23 -11.55 3.38
N SER A 118 -4.25 -10.73 3.62
CA SER A 118 -4.74 -9.70 2.69
C SER A 118 -3.68 -8.64 2.38
N THR A 119 -2.67 -8.50 3.26
CA THR A 119 -1.50 -7.64 3.06
C THR A 119 -0.37 -8.30 2.28
N LEU A 120 -0.43 -9.63 2.08
CA LEU A 120 0.57 -10.35 1.30
C LEU A 120 0.34 -10.09 -0.19
N ARG A 121 1.37 -9.57 -0.85
CA ARG A 121 1.35 -9.30 -2.29
C ARG A 121 1.15 -10.59 -3.08
N THR A 122 0.38 -10.51 -4.16
CA THR A 122 0.19 -11.67 -5.03
C THR A 122 1.37 -11.85 -5.98
N VAL A 123 1.64 -13.09 -6.40
CA VAL A 123 2.70 -13.39 -7.39
C VAL A 123 2.47 -12.63 -8.71
N THR A 124 1.22 -12.42 -9.09
CA THR A 124 0.85 -11.68 -10.30
C THR A 124 1.24 -10.19 -10.22
N GLU A 125 1.02 -9.55 -9.06
CA GLU A 125 1.43 -8.16 -8.83
C GLU A 125 2.95 -8.00 -8.86
N LEU A 126 3.69 -8.98 -8.33
CA LEU A 126 5.14 -8.98 -8.39
C LEU A 126 5.64 -9.07 -9.84
N LYS A 127 5.11 -10.03 -10.62
CA LYS A 127 5.44 -10.17 -12.05
C LYS A 127 5.07 -8.93 -12.88
N GLY A 128 3.93 -8.30 -12.58
CA GLY A 128 3.52 -7.06 -13.25
C GLY A 128 4.51 -5.91 -13.01
N ARG A 129 5.00 -5.76 -11.78
CA ARG A 129 6.02 -4.76 -11.42
C ARG A 129 7.39 -5.08 -12.02
N GLU A 130 7.78 -6.35 -12.08
CA GLU A 130 9.03 -6.76 -12.74
C GLU A 130 8.98 -6.45 -14.24
N LYS A 131 7.85 -6.74 -14.90
CA LYS A 131 7.64 -6.40 -16.31
C LYS A 131 7.69 -4.88 -16.53
N GLN A 132 6.97 -4.11 -15.73
CA GLN A 132 6.99 -2.65 -15.80
C GLN A 132 8.40 -2.08 -15.53
N SER A 133 9.10 -2.62 -14.54
CA SER A 133 10.48 -2.21 -14.24
C SER A 133 11.44 -2.55 -15.38
N ARG A 134 11.23 -3.67 -16.07
CA ARG A 134 12.03 -4.06 -17.24
C ARG A 134 11.75 -3.12 -18.42
N GLU A 135 10.48 -2.81 -18.69
CA GLU A 135 10.09 -1.87 -19.75
C GLU A 135 10.70 -0.48 -19.53
N VAL A 136 10.70 0.03 -18.29
CA VAL A 136 11.32 1.32 -17.97
C VAL A 136 12.83 1.29 -18.21
N ARG A 137 13.53 0.23 -17.77
CA ARG A 137 14.98 0.08 -18.02
C ARG A 137 15.30 -0.04 -19.51
N GLU A 138 14.45 -0.71 -20.28
CA GLU A 138 14.62 -0.85 -21.73
C GLU A 138 14.41 0.49 -22.45
N GLN A 139 13.43 1.30 -22.02
CA GLN A 139 13.25 2.66 -22.51
C GLN A 139 14.44 3.58 -22.17
N GLU A 140 14.94 3.51 -20.93
CA GLU A 140 16.14 4.28 -20.55
C GLU A 140 17.37 3.81 -21.32
N SER A 141 17.52 2.50 -21.54
CA SER A 141 18.60 1.95 -22.39
C SER A 141 18.55 2.54 -23.79
N GLU A 142 17.38 2.55 -24.42
CA GLU A 142 17.21 3.10 -25.77
C GLU A 142 17.56 4.58 -25.81
N HIS A 143 17.17 5.35 -24.78
CA HIS A 143 17.55 6.75 -24.67
C HIS A 143 19.07 6.96 -24.65
N TRP A 144 19.80 6.16 -23.87
CA TRP A 144 21.26 6.20 -23.83
C TRP A 144 21.90 5.78 -25.15
N PHE A 145 21.32 4.80 -25.84
CA PHE A 145 21.78 4.40 -27.18
C PHE A 145 21.64 5.54 -28.19
N GLN A 146 20.48 6.21 -28.21
CA GLN A 146 20.23 7.36 -29.09
C GLN A 146 21.16 8.54 -28.79
N LEU A 147 21.49 8.78 -27.51
CA LEU A 147 22.48 9.78 -27.14
C LEU A 147 23.88 9.45 -27.70
N GLY A 148 24.28 8.17 -27.64
CA GLY A 148 25.55 7.71 -28.23
C GLY A 148 25.62 8.03 -29.73
N LEU A 149 24.55 7.75 -30.47
CA LEU A 149 24.45 8.08 -31.90
C LEU A 149 24.60 9.58 -32.17
N GLN A 150 23.90 10.41 -31.39
CA GLN A 150 23.98 11.87 -31.52
C GLN A 150 25.39 12.41 -31.24
N LEU A 151 26.10 11.84 -30.26
CA LEU A 151 27.48 12.21 -29.95
C LEU A 151 28.43 11.86 -31.10
N GLU A 152 28.26 10.70 -31.73
CA GLU A 152 29.02 10.32 -32.93
C GLU A 152 28.73 11.26 -34.10
N GLU A 153 27.46 11.57 -34.38
CA GLU A 153 27.06 12.52 -35.42
C GLU A 153 27.60 13.93 -35.19
N ALA A 154 27.66 14.37 -33.93
CA ALA A 154 28.21 15.67 -33.54
C ALA A 154 29.74 15.72 -33.58
N GLY A 155 30.42 14.59 -33.80
CA GLY A 155 31.88 14.50 -33.76
C GLY A 155 32.47 14.71 -32.36
N ALA A 156 31.72 14.37 -31.31
CA ALA A 156 32.18 14.42 -29.93
C ALA A 156 33.33 13.40 -29.70
N PRO A 157 34.11 13.54 -28.60
CA PRO A 157 35.14 12.56 -28.27
C PRO A 157 34.57 11.13 -28.17
N ALA A 158 35.30 10.16 -28.72
CA ALA A 158 34.85 8.77 -28.80
C ALA A 158 34.55 8.18 -27.40
N GLU A 159 35.23 8.64 -26.37
CA GLU A 159 35.02 8.24 -24.98
C GLU A 159 33.61 8.59 -24.47
N GLU A 160 33.03 9.70 -24.93
CA GLU A 160 31.69 10.13 -24.53
C GLU A 160 30.61 9.24 -25.16
N ALA A 161 30.75 8.93 -26.45
CA ALA A 161 29.86 7.99 -27.13
C ALA A 161 29.96 6.56 -26.53
N LEU A 162 31.19 6.10 -26.25
CA LEU A 162 31.42 4.82 -25.57
C LEU A 162 30.76 4.79 -24.19
N ALA A 163 30.78 5.89 -23.44
CA ALA A 163 30.12 5.97 -22.13
C ALA A 163 28.59 5.89 -22.25
N ALA A 164 27.99 6.55 -23.24
CA ALA A 164 26.55 6.48 -23.51
C ALA A 164 26.13 5.05 -23.88
N TYR A 165 26.85 4.39 -24.78
CA TYR A 165 26.57 2.98 -25.14
C TYR A 165 26.79 2.01 -23.98
N ALA A 166 27.80 2.23 -23.15
CA ALA A 166 27.99 1.42 -21.94
C ALA A 166 26.79 1.53 -20.99
N ARG A 167 26.20 2.73 -20.82
CA ARG A 167 24.98 2.89 -20.01
C ARG A 167 23.75 2.25 -20.62
N SER A 168 23.62 2.25 -21.95
CA SER A 168 22.59 1.45 -22.61
C SER A 168 22.75 -0.04 -22.26
N LEU A 169 23.96 -0.59 -22.35
CA LEU A 169 24.21 -2.01 -22.04
C LEU A 169 24.07 -2.37 -20.55
N ASP A 170 24.32 -1.44 -19.63
CA ASP A 170 24.08 -1.65 -18.20
C ASP A 170 22.59 -1.79 -17.88
N LEU A 171 21.74 -1.08 -18.63
CA LEU A 171 20.29 -1.09 -18.46
C LEU A 171 19.61 -2.22 -19.25
N ASN A 172 20.12 -2.49 -20.45
CA ASN A 172 19.71 -3.60 -21.31
C ASN A 172 20.94 -4.32 -21.88
N PRO A 173 21.38 -5.43 -21.27
CA PRO A 173 22.51 -6.21 -21.76
C PRO A 173 22.35 -6.79 -23.16
N ASN A 174 21.12 -6.78 -23.70
CA ASN A 174 20.75 -7.29 -25.02
C ASN A 174 20.61 -6.16 -26.07
N ALA A 175 21.14 -4.97 -25.84
CA ALA A 175 21.18 -3.90 -26.84
C ALA A 175 22.25 -4.19 -27.91
N ALA A 176 21.94 -5.02 -28.91
CA ALA A 176 22.89 -5.43 -29.95
C ALA A 176 23.47 -4.24 -30.74
N GLY A 177 22.65 -3.22 -31.02
CA GLY A 177 23.10 -2.00 -31.71
C GLY A 177 24.19 -1.24 -30.95
N ALA A 178 24.08 -1.14 -29.61
CA ALA A 178 25.11 -0.52 -28.78
C ALA A 178 26.44 -1.27 -28.87
N CYS A 179 26.41 -2.62 -28.88
CA CYS A 179 27.60 -3.44 -29.09
C CYS A 179 28.24 -3.20 -30.47
N VAL A 180 27.45 -3.12 -31.55
CA VAL A 180 27.97 -2.83 -32.90
C VAL A 180 28.69 -1.48 -32.94
N ASN A 181 28.07 -0.43 -32.39
CA ASN A 181 28.64 0.93 -32.44
C ASN A 181 29.90 1.04 -31.56
N MET A 182 29.91 0.42 -30.38
CA MET A 182 31.14 0.32 -29.57
C MET A 182 32.25 -0.43 -30.32
N GLY A 183 31.92 -1.52 -31.02
CA GLY A 183 32.86 -2.24 -31.87
C GLY A 183 33.49 -1.35 -32.94
N THR A 184 32.68 -0.52 -33.60
CA THR A 184 33.12 0.44 -34.62
C THR A 184 34.05 1.52 -34.04
N LEU A 185 33.72 2.08 -32.88
CA LEU A 185 34.56 3.07 -32.21
C LEU A 185 35.92 2.49 -31.78
N TYR A 186 35.95 1.25 -31.29
CA TYR A 186 37.21 0.56 -30.97
C TYR A 186 38.02 0.20 -32.22
N TYR A 187 37.36 -0.16 -33.30
CA TYR A 187 38.03 -0.41 -34.59
C TYR A 187 38.70 0.86 -35.11
N GLN A 188 38.00 1.99 -35.09
CA GLN A 188 38.53 3.29 -35.52
C GLN A 188 39.74 3.74 -34.68
N SER A 189 39.71 3.48 -33.38
CA SER A 189 40.83 3.76 -32.46
C SER A 189 41.96 2.71 -32.51
N ARG A 190 41.86 1.71 -33.40
CA ARG A 190 42.80 0.59 -33.58
C ARG A 190 42.94 -0.36 -32.39
N ASP A 191 42.00 -0.36 -31.45
CA ASP A 191 41.88 -1.37 -30.40
C ASP A 191 41.09 -2.58 -30.94
N LEU A 192 41.72 -3.31 -31.87
CA LEU A 192 41.13 -4.45 -32.57
C LEU A 192 40.62 -5.56 -31.61
N PRO A 193 41.31 -5.89 -30.50
CA PRO A 193 40.80 -6.89 -29.55
C PRO A 193 39.44 -6.50 -28.95
N LYS A 194 39.22 -5.23 -28.60
CA LYS A 194 37.92 -4.78 -28.09
C LYS A 194 36.87 -4.69 -29.18
N ALA A 195 37.25 -4.27 -30.39
CA ALA A 195 36.35 -4.25 -31.53
C ALA A 195 35.75 -5.65 -31.79
N GLU A 196 36.63 -6.66 -31.87
CA GLU A 196 36.22 -8.07 -32.04
C GLU A 196 35.31 -8.55 -30.91
N HIS A 197 35.61 -8.21 -29.65
CA HIS A 197 34.79 -8.58 -28.51
C HIS A 197 33.34 -8.06 -28.64
N TYR A 198 33.18 -6.77 -28.96
CA TYR A 198 31.86 -6.16 -29.05
C TYR A 198 31.08 -6.60 -30.28
N TYR A 199 31.75 -6.82 -31.43
CA TYR A 199 31.10 -7.40 -32.61
C TYR A 199 30.64 -8.84 -32.40
N ARG A 200 31.45 -9.67 -31.70
CA ARG A 200 31.01 -11.02 -31.35
C ARG A 200 29.80 -10.99 -30.44
N ARG A 201 29.81 -10.11 -29.43
CA ARG A 201 28.70 -9.95 -28.49
C ARG A 201 27.43 -9.48 -29.18
N SER A 202 27.49 -8.59 -30.18
CA SER A 202 26.29 -8.20 -30.93
C SER A 202 25.69 -9.38 -31.71
N ILE A 203 26.51 -10.26 -32.29
CA ILE A 203 26.05 -11.46 -33.01
C ILE A 203 25.46 -12.50 -32.05
N GLU A 204 26.02 -12.65 -30.84
CA GLU A 204 25.46 -13.53 -29.81
C GLU A 204 24.07 -13.06 -29.35
N ILE A 205 23.83 -11.75 -29.31
CA ILE A 205 22.54 -11.14 -28.94
C ILE A 205 21.55 -11.22 -30.11
N ASP A 206 21.97 -10.83 -31.31
CA ASP A 206 21.17 -10.88 -32.53
C ASP A 206 21.97 -11.57 -33.66
N PRO A 207 21.74 -12.88 -33.85
CA PRO A 207 22.42 -13.66 -34.89
C PRO A 207 22.14 -13.17 -36.33
N ALA A 208 21.08 -12.40 -36.56
CA ALA A 208 20.77 -11.87 -37.90
C ALA A 208 21.80 -10.83 -38.36
N LEU A 209 22.53 -10.20 -37.43
CA LEU A 209 23.59 -9.23 -37.75
C LEU A 209 24.78 -9.85 -38.50
N ALA A 210 25.04 -11.14 -38.33
CA ALA A 210 26.11 -11.84 -39.07
C ALA A 210 25.79 -11.99 -40.57
N GLN A 211 24.51 -12.02 -40.93
CA GLN A 211 24.08 -12.20 -42.32
C GLN A 211 24.18 -10.90 -43.14
N LEU A 212 24.27 -9.74 -42.48
CA LEU A 212 24.36 -8.44 -43.14
C LEU A 212 25.77 -8.11 -43.66
N SER A 213 26.79 -8.88 -43.28
CA SER A 213 28.20 -8.65 -43.59
C SER A 213 28.76 -9.54 -44.72
N GLU A 214 27.91 -10.34 -45.38
CA GLU A 214 28.31 -11.31 -46.43
C GLU A 214 27.96 -10.88 -47.87
N ASP A 215 27.32 -9.71 -48.08
CA ASP A 215 27.02 -9.10 -49.39
C ASP A 215 27.94 -7.91 -49.72
#